data_AF-A0A1A9RQ79-F1
#
_entry.id   AF-A0A1A9RQ79-F1
#
_cell.length_a   1.000
_cell.length_b   1.000
_cell.length_c   1.000
_cell.angle_alpha   90.00
_cell.angle_beta   90.00
_cell.angle_gamma   90.00
#
_symmetry.space_group_name_H-M   'P 1'
#
loop_
_entity.id
_entity.type
_entity.pdbx_description
1 polymer ?
#
loop_
_entity_poly.entity_id
_entity_poly.type
_entity_poly.pdbx_seq_one_letter_code
_entity_poly.pdbx_strand_id
1 'polypeptide(L)'
;MSREERNVSYLYVIYALYALGMFGFGIVPTLGGVIMAYAKRNELRGTIYFDHIQFLLKTFWITVIGSAIGYVLLFVLVGFLILPLVVAWYVFRVIAGFLRLRENRSVTPTGWLM
;
A
#
# COMPACT_ATOMS: atom_id res chain seq x y z
N MET A 1 23.12 -5.77 12.34
CA MET A 1 21.82 -6.18 11.76
C MET A 1 22.03 -7.21 10.67
N SER A 2 21.37 -8.35 10.79
CA SER A 2 21.27 -9.37 9.74
C SER A 2 20.58 -8.79 8.49
N ARG A 3 20.76 -9.43 7.33
CA ARG A 3 20.13 -8.98 6.07
C ARG A 3 18.60 -8.97 6.19
N GLU A 4 18.06 -9.92 6.93
CA GLU A 4 16.64 -10.06 7.18
C GLU A 4 16.08 -8.94 8.05
N GLU A 5 16.74 -8.61 9.16
CA GLU A 5 16.35 -7.50 10.03
C GLU A 5 16.30 -6.16 9.28
N ARG A 6 17.23 -5.94 8.33
CA ARG A 6 17.19 -4.74 7.47
C ARG A 6 15.96 -4.73 6.57
N ASN A 7 15.64 -5.86 5.95
CA ASN A 7 14.48 -5.97 5.06
C ASN A 7 13.17 -5.69 5.81
N VAL A 8 13.02 -6.26 7.01
CA VAL A 8 11.87 -6.03 7.88
C VAL A 8 11.77 -4.55 8.27
N SER A 9 12.87 -3.91 8.69
CA SER A 9 12.89 -2.48 8.99
C SER A 9 12.48 -1.61 7.80
N TYR A 10 12.97 -1.90 6.58
CA TYR A 10 12.53 -1.17 5.39
C TYR A 10 11.03 -1.30 5.16
N LEU A 11 10.47 -2.50 5.31
CA LEU A 11 9.04 -2.69 5.16
C LEU A 11 8.24 -1.93 6.21
N TYR A 12 8.69 -1.88 7.47
CA TYR A 12 8.04 -1.04 8.48
C TYR A 12 8.02 0.43 8.10
N VAL A 13 9.13 0.95 7.55
CA VAL A 13 9.19 2.33 7.05
C VAL A 13 8.24 2.53 5.87
N ILE A 14 8.18 1.59 4.91
CA ILE A 14 7.27 1.69 3.77
C ILE A 14 5.80 1.68 4.24
N TYR A 15 5.43 0.78 5.15
CA TYR A 15 4.09 0.74 5.73
C TYR A 15 3.75 2.03 6.50
N ALA A 16 4.72 2.56 7.26
CA ALA A 16 4.55 3.82 7.97
C ALA A 16 4.33 4.99 7.00
N LEU A 17 5.08 5.05 5.89
CA LEU A 17 4.90 6.08 4.86
C LEU A 17 3.53 6.02 4.19
N TYR A 18 3.02 4.81 3.91
CA TYR A 18 1.66 4.61 3.40
C TYR A 18 0.59 5.01 4.42
N ALA A 19 0.79 4.71 5.70
CA ALA A 19 -0.10 5.11 6.77
C ALA A 19 -0.10 6.63 6.99
N LEU A 20 1.07 7.28 6.97
CA LEU A 20 1.17 8.74 7.12
C LEU A 20 0.42 9.47 6.00
N GLY A 21 0.48 8.98 4.77
CA GLY A 21 -0.31 9.59 3.68
C GLY A 21 -1.83 9.48 3.87
N MET A 22 -2.29 8.50 4.65
CA MET A 22 -3.71 8.37 5.02
C MET A 22 -4.17 9.45 6.01
N PHE A 23 -3.34 9.78 7.01
CA PHE A 23 -3.72 10.61 8.16
C PHE A 23 -3.48 12.12 7.95
N GLY A 24 -3.57 12.61 6.72
CA GLY A 24 -3.64 14.05 6.44
C GLY A 24 -2.34 14.73 6.02
N PHE A 25 -1.22 14.01 5.91
CA PHE A 25 0.00 14.54 5.29
C PHE A 25 -0.05 14.55 3.75
N GLY A 26 -1.17 14.15 3.16
CA GLY A 26 -1.41 14.12 1.73
C GLY A 26 -0.64 13.01 1.01
N ILE A 27 -0.49 13.15 -0.31
CA ILE A 27 0.11 12.11 -1.16
C ILE A 27 1.63 11.97 -1.00
N VAL A 28 2.31 12.98 -0.44
CA VAL A 28 3.78 13.08 -0.42
C VAL A 28 4.45 11.91 0.34
N PRO A 29 4.03 11.54 1.56
CA PRO A 29 4.63 10.40 2.26
C PRO A 29 4.40 9.08 1.52
N THR A 30 3.20 8.86 0.98
CA THR A 30 2.89 7.65 0.20
C THR A 30 3.78 7.55 -1.03
N LEU A 31 4.07 8.66 -1.73
CA LEU A 31 5.02 8.67 -2.85
C LEU A 31 6.42 8.26 -2.40
N GLY A 32 6.89 8.77 -1.27
CA GLY A 32 8.17 8.31 -0.67
C GLY A 32 8.17 6.79 -0.42
N GLY A 33 7.06 6.26 0.10
CA GLY A 33 6.87 4.82 0.29
C GLY A 33 6.90 4.03 -1.02
N VAL A 34 6.24 4.52 -2.07
CA VAL A 34 6.24 3.91 -3.41
C VAL A 34 7.65 3.90 -4.02
N ILE A 35 8.37 5.01 -3.93
CA ILE A 35 9.75 5.12 -4.43
C ILE A 35 10.65 4.10 -3.73
N MET A 36 10.58 4.04 -2.39
CA MET A 36 11.36 3.07 -1.61
C MET A 36 10.97 1.63 -1.95
N ALA A 37 9.68 1.36 -2.14
CA ALA A 37 9.18 0.05 -2.54
C ALA A 37 9.73 -0.39 -3.90
N TYR A 38 9.74 0.49 -4.91
CA TYR A 38 10.36 0.18 -6.21
C TYR A 38 11.88 -0.01 -6.12
N ALA A 39 12.57 0.84 -5.35
CA ALA A 39 14.02 0.75 -5.17
C ALA A 39 14.44 -0.59 -4.52
N LYS A 40 13.70 -1.06 -3.51
CA LYS A 40 14.00 -2.31 -2.79
C LYS A 40 13.39 -3.57 -3.39
N ARG A 41 12.43 -3.43 -4.31
CA ARG A 41 11.71 -4.56 -4.92
C ARG A 41 12.61 -5.67 -5.46
N ASN A 42 13.65 -5.33 -6.22
CA ASN A 42 14.49 -6.32 -6.89
C ASN A 42 15.38 -7.09 -5.91
N GLU A 43 15.79 -6.46 -4.81
CA GLU A 43 16.63 -7.08 -3.78
C GLU A 43 15.89 -8.14 -2.95
N LEU A 44 14.55 -8.10 -2.95
CA LEU A 44 13.69 -8.91 -2.10
C LEU A 44 13.04 -10.10 -2.82
N ARG A 45 13.30 -10.28 -4.12
CA ARG A 45 12.72 -11.39 -4.92
C ARG A 45 12.95 -12.75 -4.26
N GLY A 46 11.91 -13.59 -4.28
CA GLY A 46 11.93 -14.92 -3.66
C GLY A 46 11.76 -14.91 -2.14
N THR A 47 11.44 -13.77 -1.53
CA THR A 47 11.13 -13.65 -0.09
C THR A 47 9.69 -13.20 0.12
N ILE A 48 9.14 -13.44 1.32
CA ILE A 48 7.82 -12.93 1.72
C ILE A 48 7.72 -11.40 1.62
N TYR A 49 8.84 -10.69 1.78
CA TYR A 49 8.91 -9.24 1.74
C TYR A 49 8.61 -8.67 0.34
N PHE A 50 8.94 -9.44 -0.71
CA PHE A 50 8.59 -9.09 -2.08
C PHE A 50 7.07 -9.00 -2.26
N ASP A 51 6.34 -9.94 -1.66
CA ASP A 51 4.89 -9.98 -1.77
C ASP A 51 4.24 -8.75 -1.12
N HIS A 52 4.74 -8.33 0.04
CA HIS A 52 4.30 -7.08 0.69
C HIS A 52 4.57 -5.84 -0.16
N ILE A 53 5.73 -5.77 -0.81
CA ILE A 53 6.03 -4.66 -1.73
C ILE A 53 5.07 -4.67 -2.92
N GLN A 54 4.83 -5.82 -3.54
CA GLN A 54 3.89 -5.91 -4.66
C GLN A 54 2.46 -5.57 -4.25
N PHE A 55 2.04 -6.03 -3.07
CA PHE A 55 0.75 -5.73 -2.49
C PHE A 55 0.56 -4.23 -2.24
N LEU A 56 1.56 -3.55 -1.67
CA LEU A 56 1.50 -2.11 -1.41
C LEU A 56 1.50 -1.30 -2.71
N LEU A 57 2.36 -1.65 -3.67
CA LEU A 57 2.40 -1.00 -4.98
C LEU A 57 1.05 -1.14 -5.72
N LYS A 58 0.45 -2.33 -5.69
CA LYS A 58 -0.88 -2.54 -6.28
C LYS A 58 -1.96 -1.72 -5.56
N THR A 59 -1.89 -1.66 -4.23
CA THR A 59 -2.80 -0.85 -3.41
C THR A 59 -2.71 0.62 -3.80
N PHE A 60 -1.49 1.16 -3.95
CA PHE A 60 -1.26 2.51 -4.43
C PHE A 60 -1.91 2.76 -5.80
N TRP A 61 -1.61 1.94 -6.81
CA TRP A 61 -2.13 2.17 -8.16
C TRP A 61 -3.64 2.00 -8.27
N ILE A 62 -4.24 1.05 -7.56
CA ILE A 62 -5.70 0.91 -7.51
C ILE A 62 -6.33 2.12 -6.84
N THR A 63 -5.75 2.63 -5.76
CA THR A 63 -6.25 3.84 -5.10
C THR A 63 -6.12 5.06 -5.99
N VAL A 64 -5.01 5.23 -6.73
CA VAL A 64 -4.86 6.31 -7.72
C VAL A 64 -5.93 6.23 -8.81
N ILE A 65 -6.09 5.06 -9.45
CA ILE A 65 -7.07 4.87 -10.54
C ILE A 65 -8.50 5.03 -10.01
N GLY A 66 -8.82 4.39 -8.89
CA GLY A 66 -10.14 4.45 -8.27
C GLY A 66 -10.51 5.86 -7.81
N SER A 67 -9.53 6.62 -7.29
CA SER A 67 -9.76 8.02 -6.92
C SER A 67 -9.95 8.89 -8.15
N ALA A 68 -9.15 8.72 -9.20
CA ALA A 68 -9.33 9.45 -10.46
C ALA A 68 -10.72 9.20 -11.07
N ILE A 69 -11.16 7.94 -11.12
CA ILE A 69 -12.52 7.57 -11.57
C ILE A 69 -13.58 8.18 -10.64
N GLY A 70 -13.40 8.09 -9.33
CA GLY A 70 -14.30 8.68 -8.35
C GLY A 70 -14.46 10.19 -8.51
N TYR A 71 -13.36 10.92 -8.73
CA TYR A 71 -13.38 12.36 -8.99
C TYR A 71 -14.13 12.72 -10.28
N VAL A 72 -13.91 11.97 -11.37
CA VAL A 72 -14.67 12.17 -12.63
C VAL A 72 -16.16 11.88 -12.41
N LEU A 73 -16.50 10.87 -11.60
CA LEU A 73 -17.89 10.52 -11.32
C LEU A 73 -18.59 11.46 -10.32
N LEU A 74 -17.88 12.43 -9.73
CA LEU A 74 -18.53 13.47 -8.91
C LEU A 74 -19.50 14.33 -9.73
N PHE A 75 -19.24 14.54 -11.03
CA PHE A 75 -20.13 15.30 -11.92
C PHE A 75 -21.55 14.69 -12.03
N VAL A 76 -21.68 13.40 -11.76
CA VAL A 76 -22.96 12.65 -11.79
C VAL A 76 -23.36 12.14 -10.40
N LEU A 77 -22.79 12.70 -9.33
CA LEU A 77 -23.00 12.36 -7.92
C LEU A 77 -22.59 10.93 -7.48
N VAL A 78 -22.25 10.03 -8.40
CA VAL A 78 -21.79 8.66 -8.09
C VAL A 78 -20.43 8.67 -7.38
N GLY A 79 -19.58 9.66 -7.66
CA GLY A 79 -18.26 9.81 -7.03
C GLY A 79 -18.29 9.87 -5.51
N PHE A 80 -19.39 10.37 -4.92
CA PHE A 80 -19.57 10.42 -3.46
C PHE A 80 -19.66 9.05 -2.80
N LEU A 81 -20.02 8.00 -3.55
CA LEU A 81 -20.02 6.62 -3.06
C LEU A 81 -18.67 5.95 -3.33
N ILE A 82 -18.06 6.22 -4.47
CA ILE A 82 -16.81 5.56 -4.90
C ILE A 82 -15.63 6.01 -4.05
N LEU A 83 -15.48 7.31 -3.80
CA LEU A 83 -14.32 7.84 -3.08
C LEU A 83 -14.20 7.28 -1.64
N PRO A 84 -15.27 7.24 -0.81
CA PRO A 84 -15.22 6.58 0.49
C PRO A 84 -14.91 5.08 0.42
N LEU A 85 -15.43 4.38 -0.60
CA LEU A 85 -15.14 2.94 -0.79
C LEU A 85 -13.65 2.72 -1.11
N VAL A 86 -13.06 3.55 -1.98
CA VAL A 86 -11.63 3.49 -2.31
C VAL A 86 -10.78 3.78 -1.07
N VAL A 87 -11.15 4.77 -0.26
CA VAL A 87 -10.47 5.07 1.00
C VAL A 87 -10.59 3.89 1.96
N ALA A 88 -11.79 3.40 2.26
CA ALA A 88 -12.01 2.27 3.17
C ALA A 88 -11.22 1.03 2.73
N TRP A 89 -11.21 0.73 1.43
CA TRP A 89 -10.42 -0.36 0.86
C TRP A 89 -8.92 -0.16 1.05
N TYR A 90 -8.39 1.04 0.80
CA TYR A 90 -6.98 1.38 1.05
C TYR A 90 -6.60 1.16 2.51
N VAL A 91 -7.39 1.70 3.44
CA VAL A 91 -7.16 1.55 4.89
C VAL A 91 -7.11 0.09 5.30
N PHE A 92 -8.13 -0.67 4.89
CA PHE A 92 -8.21 -2.11 5.17
C PHE A 92 -6.96 -2.83 4.67
N ARG A 93 -6.53 -2.59 3.43
CA ARG A 93 -5.36 -3.29 2.86
C ARG A 93 -4.06 -2.93 3.58
N VAL A 94 -3.83 -1.66 3.89
CA VAL A 94 -2.60 -1.24 4.59
C VAL A 94 -2.52 -1.88 5.98
N ILE A 95 -3.62 -1.87 6.75
CA ILE A 95 -3.68 -2.48 8.09
C ILE A 95 -3.51 -4.01 7.99
N ALA A 96 -4.27 -4.66 7.10
CA ALA A 96 -4.23 -6.10 6.85
C ALA A 96 -2.81 -6.58 6.50
N GLY A 97 -2.16 -5.87 5.57
CA GLY A 97 -0.80 -6.21 5.14
C GLY A 97 0.23 -6.02 6.26
N PHE A 98 0.08 -4.95 7.06
CA PHE A 98 0.95 -4.70 8.20
C PHE A 98 0.82 -5.76 9.29
N LEU A 99 -0.40 -6.19 9.61
CA LEU A 99 -0.64 -7.26 10.60
C LEU A 99 0.03 -8.56 10.16
N ARG A 100 -0.09 -8.96 8.89
CA ARG A 100 0.58 -10.16 8.37
C ARG A 100 2.10 -10.06 8.40
N LEU A 101 2.65 -8.87 8.11
CA LEU A 101 4.09 -8.66 8.23
C LEU A 101 4.55 -8.88 9.68
N ARG A 102 3.80 -8.39 10.67
CA ARG A 102 4.11 -8.61 12.09
C ARG A 102 4.01 -10.08 12.51
N GLU A 103 3.15 -10.84 11.86
CA GLU A 103 3.02 -12.29 12.04
C GLU A 103 4.05 -13.10 11.23
N ASN A 104 4.96 -12.44 10.50
CA ASN A 104 5.92 -13.05 9.59
C ASN A 104 5.26 -13.93 8.51
N ARG A 105 4.06 -13.53 8.04
CA ARG A 105 3.28 -14.19 7.00
C ARG A 105 3.28 -13.36 5.73
N SER A 106 3.31 -14.02 4.57
CA SER A 106 3.17 -13.33 3.29
C SER A 106 1.74 -12.83 3.07
N VAL A 107 1.59 -11.96 2.07
CA VAL A 107 0.31 -11.47 1.54
C VAL A 107 0.14 -11.95 0.11
N THR A 108 -1.09 -12.06 -0.39
CA THR A 108 -1.32 -12.39 -1.80
C THR A 108 -1.26 -11.10 -2.63
N PRO A 109 -0.24 -10.89 -3.48
CA PRO A 109 -0.10 -9.65 -4.21
C PRO A 109 -1.21 -9.43 -5.25
N THR A 110 -1.73 -10.54 -5.77
CA THR A 110 -2.77 -10.54 -6.81
C THR A 110 -4.18 -10.52 -6.24
N GLY A 111 -4.37 -10.81 -4.95
CA GLY A 111 -5.67 -10.82 -4.30
C GLY A 111 -6.33 -9.43 -4.26
N TRP A 112 -7.66 -9.41 -4.27
CA TRP A 112 -8.45 -8.18 -4.10
C TRP A 112 -8.55 -7.72 -2.64
N LEU A 113 -8.55 -8.68 -1.71
CA LEU A 113 -8.64 -8.42 -0.28
C LEU A 113 -7.30 -8.66 0.42
N MET A 114 -6.69 -9.84 0.20
CA MET A 114 -5.54 -10.34 0.92
C MET A 114 -4.79 -11.39 0.14
#